data_AF-A0A497X7E9-F1
#
_entry.id   AF-A0A497X7E9-F1
#
_cell.length_a   1.000
_cell.length_b   1.000
_cell.length_c   1.000
_cell.angle_alpha   90.00
_cell.angle_beta   90.00
_cell.angle_gamma   90.00
#
_symmetry.space_group_name_H-M   'P 1'
#
loop_
_entity.id
_entity.type
_entity.pdbx_description
1 polymer ?
#
loop_
_entity_poly.entity_id
_entity_poly.type
_entity_poly.pdbx_seq_one_letter_code
_entity_poly.pdbx_strand_id
1 'polypeptide(L)'
;MVNWYLRANAPLGIPVVQYSDAGGGVLRDTGLGLGDGSLYNAGPLMVDGHSLGGHLTTVFSRLFGNRVLNSFTYNGLGVGRVFPESYISNVENSLSLGVTTWPDAVKQKNYYAEHGINVATTDGWLSQKGQRIPVFNEEGTTFPNHSMYKLTDALALADVMGTLDENLSLASVTALLNAGSAQPASSLENVLDGLRKVFLNQTNSTQIGDAGDATAARTDYHTKLDALRTYAVTNPNRYRFESLLSKSAATLKTLAIDGDGTAGSALAYRYALRELNPFAILGADYTAHNADGALDLYDEATGTGELSALWLADRAALLTWRLRANTDDIAPVGGTIR
;
A
#
# COMPACT_ATOMS: atom_id res chain seq x y z
N MET A 1 18.37 2.01 21.57
CA MET A 1 18.78 1.71 20.18
C MET A 1 20.30 1.58 20.05
N VAL A 2 21.11 2.63 20.28
CA VAL A 2 22.60 2.55 20.17
C VAL A 2 23.23 1.40 20.97
N ASN A 3 23.00 1.37 22.29
CA ASN A 3 23.55 0.32 23.16
C ASN A 3 23.17 -1.10 22.72
N TRP A 4 21.91 -1.28 22.30
CA TRP A 4 21.44 -2.56 21.77
C TRP A 4 22.22 -2.93 20.50
N TYR A 5 22.38 -2.01 19.55
CA TYR A 5 23.11 -2.27 18.31
C TYR A 5 24.59 -2.61 18.57
N LEU A 6 25.24 -1.89 19.47
CA LEU A 6 26.63 -2.16 19.84
C LEU A 6 26.80 -3.59 20.38
N ARG A 7 25.86 -4.07 21.21
CA ARG A 7 25.86 -5.45 21.71
C ARG A 7 25.53 -6.46 20.62
N ALA A 8 24.55 -6.16 19.77
CA ALA A 8 24.14 -7.03 18.68
C ALA A 8 25.25 -7.26 17.65
N ASN A 9 26.00 -6.20 17.33
CA ASN A 9 27.07 -6.22 16.34
C ASN A 9 28.42 -6.72 16.90
N ALA A 10 28.52 -6.96 18.21
CA ALA A 10 29.73 -7.52 18.82
C ALA A 10 29.65 -9.05 18.92
N PRO A 11 30.78 -9.77 18.85
CA PRO A 11 30.77 -11.21 19.05
C PRO A 11 30.20 -11.60 20.42
N LEU A 12 29.56 -12.77 20.49
CA LEU A 12 28.94 -13.27 21.71
C LEU A 12 29.94 -13.31 22.88
N GLY A 13 29.57 -12.70 24.01
CA GLY A 13 30.37 -12.68 25.24
C GLY A 13 31.53 -11.69 25.24
N ILE A 14 31.77 -10.96 24.14
CA ILE A 14 32.82 -9.94 24.10
C ILE A 14 32.34 -8.67 24.81
N PRO A 15 33.15 -8.06 25.71
CA PRO A 15 32.79 -6.81 26.35
C PRO A 15 32.64 -5.66 25.35
N VAL A 16 31.57 -4.88 25.52
CA VAL A 16 31.24 -3.72 24.68
C VAL A 16 30.88 -2.55 25.59
N VAL A 17 31.44 -1.38 25.30
CA VAL A 17 31.10 -0.14 26.02
C VAL A 17 29.61 0.15 25.89
N GLN A 18 28.98 0.53 26.99
CA GLN A 18 27.58 0.92 27.05
C GLN A 18 27.47 2.35 27.54
N TYR A 19 26.53 3.09 26.96
CA TYR A 19 26.41 4.51 27.17
C TYR A 19 25.11 4.91 27.86
N SER A 20 25.13 5.96 28.67
CA SER A 20 23.93 6.68 29.08
C SER A 20 23.95 8.11 28.58
N ASP A 21 22.74 8.69 28.39
CA ASP A 21 22.61 10.12 28.12
C ASP A 21 22.95 10.90 29.39
N ALA A 22 23.99 11.73 29.31
CA ALA A 22 24.37 12.67 30.35
C ALA A 22 23.69 14.04 30.19
N GLY A 23 22.76 14.14 29.24
CA GLY A 23 22.00 15.34 28.90
C GLY A 23 22.43 15.90 27.54
N GLY A 24 21.46 16.38 26.76
CA GLY A 24 21.70 17.05 25.49
C GLY A 24 22.33 16.17 24.40
N GLY A 25 22.28 14.84 24.56
CA GLY A 25 22.79 13.88 23.58
C GLY A 25 24.26 13.53 23.76
N VAL A 26 24.87 14.04 24.83
CA VAL A 26 26.23 13.65 25.22
C VAL A 26 26.16 12.29 25.90
N LEU A 27 26.81 11.31 25.29
CA LEU A 27 26.83 9.96 25.82
C LEU A 27 28.06 9.77 26.72
N ARG A 28 27.85 9.19 27.91
CA ARG A 28 28.95 8.80 28.81
C ARG A 28 29.02 7.30 28.96
N ASP A 29 30.25 6.77 28.99
CA ASP A 29 30.49 5.37 29.33
C ASP A 29 29.92 5.09 30.73
N THR A 30 29.12 4.04 30.81
CA THR A 30 28.49 3.55 32.05
C THR A 30 29.00 2.18 32.48
N GLY A 31 29.88 1.58 31.69
CA GLY A 31 30.47 0.27 31.91
C GLY A 31 30.39 -0.62 30.68
N LEU A 32 30.67 -1.90 30.90
CA LEU A 32 30.71 -2.91 29.85
C LEU A 32 29.44 -3.75 29.87
N GLY A 33 28.78 -3.85 28.72
CA GLY A 33 27.83 -4.91 28.41
C GLY A 33 28.54 -6.07 27.72
N LEU A 34 27.82 -7.18 27.52
CA LEU A 34 28.31 -8.30 26.71
C LEU A 34 27.63 -8.28 25.35
N GLY A 35 28.42 -8.49 24.30
CA GLY A 35 27.94 -8.76 22.96
C GLY A 35 27.04 -10.00 22.96
N ASP A 36 25.93 -9.93 22.22
CA ASP A 36 25.02 -11.06 22.05
C ASP A 36 25.19 -11.75 20.69
N GLY A 37 25.95 -11.15 19.77
CA GLY A 37 26.29 -11.76 18.49
C GLY A 37 25.16 -11.83 17.47
N SER A 38 23.97 -11.31 17.76
CA SER A 38 22.79 -11.46 16.88
C SER A 38 22.94 -10.81 15.50
N LEU A 39 23.80 -9.79 15.37
CA LEU A 39 24.16 -9.13 14.11
C LEU A 39 25.66 -9.22 13.80
N TYR A 40 26.43 -10.02 14.56
CA TYR A 40 27.85 -10.18 14.32
C TYR A 40 28.10 -10.87 12.98
N ASN A 41 28.93 -10.25 12.12
CA ASN A 41 29.15 -10.66 10.72
C ASN A 41 27.89 -10.70 9.83
N ALA A 42 26.78 -10.08 10.25
CA ALA A 42 25.63 -9.90 9.38
C ALA A 42 26.01 -9.03 8.16
N GLY A 43 25.38 -9.32 7.02
CA GLY A 43 25.44 -8.47 5.84
C GLY A 43 24.80 -7.09 6.08
N PRO A 44 24.74 -6.24 5.05
CA PRO A 44 23.99 -4.98 5.11
C PRO A 44 22.56 -5.20 5.60
N LEU A 45 22.08 -4.30 6.46
CA LEU A 45 20.81 -4.41 7.16
C LEU A 45 19.68 -3.72 6.39
N MET A 46 18.50 -4.33 6.38
CA MET A 46 17.25 -3.62 6.16
C MET A 46 16.69 -3.20 7.51
N VAL A 47 16.32 -1.93 7.65
CA VAL A 47 15.87 -1.37 8.94
C VAL A 47 14.51 -0.75 8.75
N ASP A 48 13.52 -1.20 9.51
CA ASP A 48 12.19 -0.65 9.46
C ASP A 48 11.67 -0.20 10.82
N GLY A 49 10.64 0.65 10.78
CA GLY A 49 9.99 1.08 12.00
C GLY A 49 8.76 1.93 11.76
N HIS A 50 7.79 1.73 12.63
CA HIS A 50 6.53 2.48 12.67
C HIS A 50 6.56 3.57 13.75
N SER A 51 5.91 4.72 13.54
CA SER A 51 5.75 5.75 14.59
C SER A 51 7.10 6.25 15.15
N LEU A 52 7.33 6.13 16.46
CA LEU A 52 8.62 6.37 17.11
C LEU A 52 9.72 5.42 16.59
N GLY A 53 9.38 4.18 16.25
CA GLY A 53 10.27 3.26 15.55
C GLY A 53 10.73 3.80 14.19
N GLY A 54 9.89 4.55 13.48
CA GLY A 54 10.28 5.22 12.23
C GLY A 54 11.28 6.36 12.45
N HIS A 55 11.14 7.11 13.56
CA HIS A 55 12.17 8.06 13.99
C HIS A 55 13.49 7.34 14.29
N LEU A 56 13.45 6.27 15.10
CA LEU A 56 14.65 5.49 15.43
C LEU A 56 15.30 4.87 14.20
N THR A 57 14.51 4.43 13.22
CA THR A 57 14.99 3.92 11.93
C THR A 57 15.74 4.99 11.14
N THR A 58 15.19 6.21 11.08
CA THR A 58 15.83 7.34 10.40
C THR A 58 17.16 7.71 11.08
N VAL A 59 17.18 7.79 12.42
CA VAL A 59 18.39 8.09 13.19
C VAL A 59 19.43 6.98 13.07
N PHE A 60 19.01 5.72 13.15
CA PHE A 60 19.90 4.58 12.95
C PHE A 60 20.54 4.59 11.55
N SER A 61 19.74 4.89 10.53
CA SER A 61 20.20 4.98 9.14
C SER A 61 21.20 6.10 8.90
N ARG A 62 21.15 7.16 9.73
CA ARG A 62 22.18 8.20 9.77
C ARG A 62 23.45 7.68 10.48
N LEU A 63 23.34 7.32 11.76
CA LEU A 63 24.48 6.97 12.60
C LEU A 63 25.28 5.76 12.09
N PHE A 64 24.58 4.75 11.57
CA PHE A 64 25.17 3.49 11.12
C PHE A 64 24.93 3.27 9.62
N GLY A 65 24.88 4.34 8.83
CA GLY A 65 24.54 4.29 7.41
C GLY A 65 25.36 3.29 6.60
N ASN A 66 26.64 3.09 6.90
CA ASN A 66 27.48 2.10 6.20
C ASN A 66 27.04 0.64 6.41
N ARG A 67 26.17 0.38 7.38
CA ARG A 67 25.61 -0.93 7.70
C ARG A 67 24.18 -1.08 7.19
N VAL A 68 23.54 0.00 6.74
CA VAL A 68 22.16 -0.02 6.24
C VAL A 68 22.16 -0.08 4.72
N LEU A 69 21.53 -1.11 4.18
CA LEU A 69 21.23 -1.24 2.76
C LEU A 69 20.07 -0.32 2.38
N ASN A 70 18.92 -0.52 3.04
CA ASN A 70 17.72 0.29 2.88
C ASN A 70 17.01 0.44 4.22
N SER A 71 16.25 1.53 4.36
CA SER A 71 15.36 1.73 5.49
C SER A 71 13.94 2.09 5.07
N PHE A 72 12.98 1.65 5.89
CA PHE A 72 11.56 1.79 5.61
C PHE A 72 10.85 2.33 6.84
N THR A 73 10.27 3.53 6.74
CA THR A 73 9.49 4.10 7.84
C THR A 73 8.01 4.08 7.50
N TYR A 74 7.18 3.78 8.49
CA TYR A 74 5.73 3.71 8.34
C TYR A 74 5.07 4.65 9.34
N ASN A 75 4.35 5.68 8.86
CA ASN A 75 3.82 6.76 9.69
C ASN A 75 4.90 7.29 10.67
N GLY A 76 6.14 7.46 10.16
CA GLY A 76 7.29 7.78 11.00
C GLY A 76 7.23 9.22 11.52
N LEU A 77 7.62 9.43 12.78
CA LEU A 77 7.63 10.77 13.39
C LEU A 77 8.65 11.74 12.73
N GLY A 78 9.61 11.24 11.95
CA GLY A 78 10.67 12.09 11.37
C GLY A 78 11.65 12.61 12.43
N VAL A 79 12.44 13.63 12.08
CA VAL A 79 13.47 14.26 12.94
C VAL A 79 13.24 15.79 13.02
N GLY A 80 14.13 16.64 13.55
CA GLY A 80 13.96 18.11 13.46
C GLY A 80 13.75 18.81 14.81
N ARG A 81 12.77 19.73 14.95
CA ARG A 81 12.72 20.66 16.11
C ARG A 81 12.62 19.95 17.48
N VAL A 82 11.99 18.79 17.52
CA VAL A 82 11.88 17.93 18.72
C VAL A 82 13.15 17.11 18.97
N PHE A 83 13.98 16.92 17.93
CA PHE A 83 15.25 16.19 17.96
C PHE A 83 16.34 17.00 17.23
N PRO A 84 16.86 18.06 17.87
CA PRO A 84 17.76 19.00 17.23
C PRO A 84 19.05 18.32 16.75
N GLU A 85 19.60 18.81 15.64
CA GLU A 85 20.84 18.32 15.02
C GLU A 85 22.00 18.19 16.03
N SER A 86 22.11 19.12 16.96
CA SER A 86 23.14 19.10 18.02
C SER A 86 23.10 17.84 18.87
N TYR A 87 21.91 17.29 19.14
CA TYR A 87 21.77 16.06 19.91
C TYR A 87 22.39 14.88 19.16
N ILE A 88 22.14 14.78 17.86
CA ILE A 88 22.73 13.72 17.03
C ILE A 88 24.24 13.91 16.87
N SER A 89 24.72 15.14 16.66
CA SER A 89 26.16 15.41 16.60
C SER A 89 26.89 15.08 17.90
N ASN A 90 26.27 15.27 19.06
CA ASN A 90 26.83 14.85 20.34
C ASN A 90 26.94 13.32 20.44
N VAL A 91 25.95 12.59 19.93
CA VAL A 91 25.99 11.12 19.83
C VAL A 91 27.12 10.67 18.89
N GLU A 92 27.21 11.27 17.70
CA GLU A 92 28.28 11.00 16.71
C GLU A 92 29.68 11.17 17.33
N ASN A 93 29.89 12.29 18.04
CA ASN A 93 31.15 12.59 18.72
C ASN A 93 31.45 11.58 19.83
N SER A 94 30.46 11.25 20.66
CA SER A 94 30.62 10.32 21.78
C SER A 94 30.93 8.89 21.32
N LEU A 95 30.44 8.51 20.14
CA LEU A 95 30.70 7.22 19.49
C LEU A 95 31.91 7.24 18.54
N SER A 96 32.57 8.40 18.37
CA SER A 96 33.68 8.58 17.43
C SER A 96 33.36 8.18 15.98
N LEU A 97 32.12 8.41 15.53
CA LEU A 97 31.65 8.01 14.19
C LEU A 97 32.11 8.95 13.07
N GLY A 98 32.56 10.16 13.42
CA GLY A 98 32.69 11.26 12.47
C GLY A 98 31.31 11.82 12.06
N VAL A 99 31.31 12.76 11.11
CA VAL A 99 30.07 13.37 10.61
C VAL A 99 29.34 12.37 9.72
N THR A 100 28.10 12.02 10.09
CA THR A 100 27.25 11.11 9.31
C THR A 100 26.15 11.88 8.57
N THR A 101 25.60 11.29 7.51
CA THR A 101 24.61 11.94 6.64
C THR A 101 23.23 11.33 6.84
N TRP A 102 22.19 12.16 6.80
CA TRP A 102 20.80 11.67 6.74
C TRP A 102 20.58 10.79 5.51
N PRO A 103 19.69 9.77 5.59
CA PRO A 103 19.38 8.93 4.45
C PRO A 103 18.63 9.74 3.37
N ASP A 104 19.03 9.53 2.12
CA ASP A 104 18.42 10.15 0.94
C ASP A 104 17.22 9.34 0.43
N ALA A 105 16.64 9.78 -0.69
CA ALA A 105 15.49 9.14 -1.32
C ALA A 105 15.76 7.73 -1.87
N VAL A 106 17.02 7.37 -2.10
CA VAL A 106 17.41 6.02 -2.53
C VAL A 106 17.46 5.10 -1.30
N LYS A 107 18.04 5.61 -0.20
CA LYS A 107 18.30 4.82 1.00
C LYS A 107 17.06 4.59 1.87
N GLN A 108 16.22 5.61 2.06
CA GLN A 108 15.03 5.52 2.90
C GLN A 108 13.75 5.75 2.10
N LYS A 109 12.78 4.84 2.28
CA LYS A 109 11.39 5.04 1.85
C LYS A 109 10.54 5.31 3.08
N ASN A 110 9.71 6.35 3.00
CA ASN A 110 8.90 6.83 4.11
C ASN A 110 7.42 6.77 3.72
N TYR A 111 6.80 5.65 4.07
CA TYR A 111 5.39 5.37 3.83
C TYR A 111 4.52 6.06 4.87
N TYR A 112 3.46 6.72 4.43
CA TYR A 112 2.51 7.39 5.31
C TYR A 112 1.07 7.23 4.80
N ALA A 113 0.12 7.25 5.73
CA ALA A 113 -1.31 7.25 5.43
C ALA A 113 -1.68 8.47 4.58
N GLU A 114 -2.22 8.25 3.39
CA GLU A 114 -2.59 9.31 2.45
C GLU A 114 -3.76 10.16 2.95
N HIS A 115 -4.79 9.52 3.53
CA HIS A 115 -6.03 10.19 3.92
C HIS A 115 -6.05 10.62 5.38
N GLY A 116 -6.84 11.65 5.65
CA GLY A 116 -7.07 12.26 6.96
C GLY A 116 -5.85 12.94 7.60
N ILE A 117 -5.99 13.34 8.86
CA ILE A 117 -4.97 14.13 9.57
C ILE A 117 -3.85 13.23 10.10
N ASN A 118 -2.65 13.40 9.54
CA ASN A 118 -1.45 12.77 10.07
C ASN A 118 -0.83 13.60 11.20
N VAL A 119 -0.86 13.08 12.44
CA VAL A 119 -0.28 13.78 13.60
C VAL A 119 1.26 13.70 13.63
N ALA A 120 1.83 12.62 13.09
CA ALA A 120 3.28 12.36 13.14
C ALA A 120 4.06 12.78 11.89
N THR A 121 3.42 12.82 10.71
CA THR A 121 4.10 13.03 9.42
C THR A 121 3.83 14.43 8.85
N THR A 122 4.23 15.48 9.56
CA THR A 122 4.11 16.87 9.08
C THR A 122 5.46 17.55 8.94
N ASP A 123 5.70 18.21 7.81
CA ASP A 123 6.96 18.90 7.52
C ASP A 123 7.08 20.28 8.21
N GLY A 124 6.09 20.68 9.03
CA GLY A 124 6.07 21.97 9.72
C GLY A 124 6.82 22.00 11.06
N TRP A 125 6.80 20.90 11.82
CA TRP A 125 7.45 20.79 13.14
C TRP A 125 8.54 19.70 13.19
N LEU A 126 8.46 18.77 12.23
CA LEU A 126 9.34 17.62 12.06
C LEU A 126 9.83 17.65 10.60
N SER A 127 11.01 17.09 10.35
CA SER A 127 11.61 16.94 9.02
C SER A 127 11.56 15.47 8.66
N GLN A 128 10.81 15.15 7.62
CA GLN A 128 10.80 13.81 7.05
C GLN A 128 12.06 13.60 6.19
N LYS A 129 12.66 12.41 6.29
CA LYS A 129 13.84 12.02 5.49
C LYS A 129 13.47 10.89 4.54
N GLY A 130 14.30 10.70 3.51
CA GLY A 130 14.03 9.75 2.45
C GLY A 130 12.97 10.20 1.46
N GLN A 131 12.51 9.26 0.63
CA GLN A 131 11.41 9.46 -0.30
C GLN A 131 10.09 9.28 0.44
N ARG A 132 9.27 10.33 0.50
CA ARG A 132 7.90 10.21 1.00
C ARG A 132 7.01 9.51 -0.02
N ILE A 133 6.28 8.51 0.42
CA ILE A 133 5.40 7.70 -0.42
C ILE A 133 4.03 7.60 0.26
N PRO A 134 2.98 8.21 -0.32
CA PRO A 134 1.62 8.03 0.19
C PRO A 134 1.18 6.58 -0.03
N VAL A 135 0.49 6.04 0.95
CA VAL A 135 -0.16 4.74 0.87
C VAL A 135 -1.63 4.96 1.20
N PHE A 136 -2.49 4.41 0.35
CA PHE A 136 -3.92 4.37 0.61
C PHE A 136 -4.21 3.89 2.04
N ASN A 137 -5.15 4.54 2.71
CA ASN A 137 -5.78 4.02 3.91
C ASN A 137 -7.25 4.38 3.91
N GLU A 138 -8.08 3.50 4.46
CA GLU A 138 -9.45 3.87 4.80
C GLU A 138 -9.42 5.01 5.84
N GLU A 139 -10.21 6.05 5.60
CA GLU A 139 -10.08 7.31 6.34
C GLU A 139 -10.53 7.15 7.80
N GLY A 140 -9.65 7.49 8.74
CA GLY A 140 -10.00 7.92 10.09
C GLY A 140 -9.55 9.36 10.33
N THR A 141 -9.81 9.90 11.52
CA THR A 141 -9.29 11.23 11.92
C THR A 141 -8.20 11.06 12.97
N THR A 142 -7.07 11.78 12.85
CA THR A 142 -6.01 11.87 13.88
C THR A 142 -5.30 10.54 14.21
N PHE A 143 -5.47 10.00 15.42
CA PHE A 143 -4.76 8.83 15.94
C PHE A 143 -5.07 7.52 15.19
N PRO A 144 -6.32 7.24 14.76
CA PRO A 144 -6.64 6.15 13.84
C PRO A 144 -5.71 6.03 12.62
N ASN A 145 -5.40 7.13 11.91
CA ASN A 145 -4.55 7.08 10.70
C ASN A 145 -3.08 6.79 11.00
N HIS A 146 -2.68 7.00 12.25
CA HIS A 146 -1.37 6.63 12.72
C HIS A 146 -1.22 5.11 12.92
N SER A 147 -2.32 4.36 13.00
CA SER A 147 -2.29 2.92 13.29
C SER A 147 -1.71 2.11 12.13
N MET A 148 -0.82 1.16 12.44
CA MET A 148 -0.09 0.40 11.41
C MET A 148 -1.00 -0.49 10.57
N TYR A 149 -2.08 -1.05 11.14
CA TYR A 149 -2.96 -1.98 10.42
C TYR A 149 -3.52 -1.40 9.12
N LYS A 150 -3.80 -0.09 9.08
CA LYS A 150 -4.27 0.60 7.88
C LYS A 150 -3.28 0.49 6.72
N LEU A 151 -2.00 0.66 7.01
CA LEU A 151 -0.94 0.52 6.01
C LEU A 151 -0.71 -0.95 5.66
N THR A 152 -0.72 -1.83 6.66
CA THR A 152 -0.55 -3.28 6.43
C THR A 152 -1.64 -3.84 5.51
N ASP A 153 -2.90 -3.46 5.71
CA ASP A 153 -4.03 -3.99 4.93
C ASP A 153 -3.95 -3.56 3.45
N ALA A 154 -3.64 -2.27 3.22
CA ALA A 154 -3.47 -1.74 1.88
C ALA A 154 -2.23 -2.31 1.18
N LEU A 155 -1.09 -2.39 1.88
CA LEU A 155 0.16 -2.93 1.33
C LEU A 155 0.07 -4.43 1.07
N ALA A 156 -0.66 -5.19 1.88
CA ALA A 156 -0.86 -6.62 1.65
C ALA A 156 -1.69 -6.89 0.39
N LEU A 157 -2.72 -6.07 0.12
CA LEU A 157 -3.46 -6.13 -1.14
C LEU A 157 -2.61 -5.65 -2.32
N ALA A 158 -1.84 -4.57 -2.14
CA ALA A 158 -0.91 -4.07 -3.15
C ALA A 158 0.14 -5.12 -3.55
N ASP A 159 0.67 -5.87 -2.58
CA ASP A 159 1.61 -6.97 -2.80
C ASP A 159 1.00 -8.09 -3.67
N VAL A 160 -0.25 -8.47 -3.39
CA VAL A 160 -0.97 -9.46 -4.20
C VAL A 160 -1.24 -8.93 -5.62
N MET A 161 -1.66 -7.66 -5.75
CA MET A 161 -1.87 -7.03 -7.05
C MET A 161 -0.57 -6.93 -7.86
N GLY A 162 0.55 -6.56 -7.22
CA GLY A 162 1.87 -6.50 -7.85
C GLY A 162 2.46 -7.88 -8.19
N THR A 163 2.07 -8.93 -7.46
CA THR A 163 2.40 -10.32 -7.83
C THR A 163 1.68 -10.75 -9.11
N LEU A 164 0.45 -10.26 -9.32
CA LEU A 164 -0.37 -10.54 -10.51
C LEU A 164 0.05 -9.67 -11.71
N ASP A 165 0.48 -8.43 -11.48
CA ASP A 165 0.97 -7.48 -12.49
C ASP A 165 2.26 -6.79 -12.02
N GLU A 166 3.39 -7.25 -12.55
CA GLU A 166 4.72 -6.78 -12.16
C GLU A 166 5.02 -5.32 -12.53
N ASN A 167 4.21 -4.72 -13.43
CA ASN A 167 4.37 -3.33 -13.82
C ASN A 167 3.49 -2.39 -12.98
N LEU A 168 2.68 -2.94 -12.07
CA LEU A 168 1.77 -2.16 -11.26
C LEU A 168 2.52 -1.41 -10.16
N SER A 169 2.54 -0.09 -10.27
CA SER A 169 3.16 0.77 -9.26
C SER A 169 2.27 0.90 -8.02
N LEU A 170 2.87 1.14 -6.85
CA LEU A 170 2.10 1.43 -5.63
C LEU A 170 1.19 2.66 -5.80
N ALA A 171 1.62 3.68 -6.55
CA ALA A 171 0.78 4.83 -6.86
C ALA A 171 -0.46 4.45 -7.69
N SER A 172 -0.31 3.51 -8.62
CA SER A 172 -1.42 2.97 -9.40
C SER A 172 -2.38 2.17 -8.51
N VAL A 173 -1.87 1.33 -7.60
CA VAL A 173 -2.70 0.61 -6.63
C VAL A 173 -3.48 1.59 -5.76
N THR A 174 -2.81 2.59 -5.20
CA THR A 174 -3.43 3.64 -4.38
C THR A 174 -4.58 4.31 -5.13
N ALA A 175 -4.38 4.68 -6.40
CA ALA A 175 -5.45 5.27 -7.21
C ALA A 175 -6.64 4.31 -7.42
N LEU A 176 -6.38 3.01 -7.63
CA LEU A 176 -7.45 2.00 -7.76
C LEU A 176 -8.22 1.81 -6.45
N LEU A 177 -7.54 1.85 -5.31
CA LEU A 177 -8.17 1.76 -3.99
C LEU A 177 -9.02 3.01 -3.70
N ASN A 178 -8.55 4.22 -4.04
CA ASN A 178 -9.34 5.45 -3.97
C ASN A 178 -10.63 5.37 -4.78
N ALA A 179 -10.58 4.71 -5.93
CA ALA A 179 -11.76 4.51 -6.77
C ALA A 179 -12.62 3.29 -6.38
N GLY A 180 -12.27 2.54 -5.32
CA GLY A 180 -12.97 1.33 -4.89
C GLY A 180 -14.35 1.60 -4.28
N SER A 181 -14.51 2.73 -3.58
CA SER A 181 -15.76 3.13 -2.93
C SER A 181 -15.80 4.61 -2.59
N ALA A 182 -17.00 5.19 -2.56
CA ALA A 182 -17.26 6.50 -1.94
C ALA A 182 -17.54 6.39 -0.43
N GLN A 183 -17.51 5.18 0.12
CA GLN A 183 -17.56 4.94 1.56
C GLN A 183 -16.12 4.60 2.01
N PRO A 184 -15.48 5.48 2.81
CA PRO A 184 -14.05 5.33 3.13
C PRO A 184 -13.66 3.98 3.72
N ALA A 185 -14.55 3.33 4.47
CA ALA A 185 -14.31 2.07 5.18
C ALA A 185 -14.59 0.79 4.36
N SER A 186 -14.83 0.92 3.04
CA SER A 186 -15.20 -0.24 2.20
C SER A 186 -14.39 -0.37 0.90
N SER A 187 -13.34 0.44 0.72
CA SER A 187 -12.59 0.49 -0.53
C SER A 187 -11.69 -0.74 -0.68
N LEU A 188 -11.07 -1.18 0.43
CA LEU A 188 -10.25 -2.40 0.43
C LEU A 188 -11.09 -3.63 0.12
N GLU A 189 -12.27 -3.76 0.74
CA GLU A 189 -13.17 -4.88 0.54
C GLU A 189 -13.72 -4.94 -0.88
N ASN A 190 -14.14 -3.79 -1.42
CA ASN A 190 -14.68 -3.73 -2.77
C ASN A 190 -13.64 -4.11 -3.84
N VAL A 191 -12.41 -3.63 -3.69
CA VAL A 191 -11.32 -4.00 -4.62
C VAL A 191 -10.98 -5.48 -4.45
N LEU A 192 -10.80 -5.96 -3.22
CA LEU A 192 -10.55 -7.38 -2.95
C LEU A 192 -11.65 -8.28 -3.55
N ASP A 193 -12.92 -7.92 -3.38
CA ASP A 193 -14.07 -8.64 -3.93
C ASP A 193 -14.04 -8.65 -5.46
N GLY A 194 -13.73 -7.52 -6.10
CA GLY A 194 -13.56 -7.44 -7.55
C GLY A 194 -12.51 -8.43 -8.06
N LEU A 195 -11.38 -8.55 -7.37
CA LEU A 195 -10.31 -9.50 -7.73
C LEU A 195 -10.71 -10.95 -7.45
N ARG A 196 -11.29 -11.24 -6.29
CA ARG A 196 -11.73 -12.59 -5.93
C ARG A 196 -12.82 -13.12 -6.85
N LYS A 197 -13.73 -12.25 -7.31
CA LYS A 197 -14.69 -12.62 -8.36
C LYS A 197 -13.94 -13.05 -9.62
N VAL A 198 -13.04 -12.22 -10.15
CA VAL A 198 -12.35 -12.52 -11.42
C VAL A 198 -11.51 -13.80 -11.32
N PHE A 199 -10.66 -13.92 -10.31
CA PHE A 199 -9.65 -14.98 -10.24
C PHE A 199 -10.11 -16.26 -9.56
N LEU A 200 -11.03 -16.16 -8.59
CA LEU A 200 -11.47 -17.30 -7.77
C LEU A 200 -12.94 -17.68 -8.00
N ASN A 201 -13.67 -16.91 -8.81
CA ASN A 201 -15.12 -17.04 -9.00
C ASN A 201 -15.90 -17.01 -7.67
N GLN A 202 -15.40 -16.26 -6.69
CA GLN A 202 -16.02 -16.10 -5.37
C GLN A 202 -16.84 -14.82 -5.30
N THR A 203 -18.14 -14.94 -5.02
CA THR A 203 -19.09 -13.80 -5.01
C THR A 203 -19.53 -13.37 -3.62
N ASN A 204 -19.16 -14.11 -2.57
CA ASN A 204 -19.45 -13.75 -1.19
C ASN A 204 -18.67 -12.49 -0.77
N SER A 205 -19.37 -11.44 -0.38
CA SER A 205 -18.74 -10.15 -0.05
C SER A 205 -17.79 -10.23 1.14
N THR A 206 -16.71 -9.43 1.12
CA THR A 206 -15.88 -9.21 2.31
C THR A 206 -16.63 -8.34 3.32
N GLN A 207 -16.48 -8.66 4.60
CA GLN A 207 -17.06 -7.87 5.68
C GLN A 207 -16.38 -6.50 5.76
N ILE A 208 -17.18 -5.45 5.58
CA ILE A 208 -16.77 -4.05 5.70
C ILE A 208 -16.45 -3.74 7.17
N GLY A 209 -15.29 -3.14 7.46
CA GLY A 209 -15.01 -2.65 8.81
C GLY A 209 -13.56 -2.26 9.05
N ASP A 210 -13.32 -0.99 9.34
CA ASP A 210 -11.99 -0.40 9.53
C ASP A 210 -11.58 -0.34 11.01
N ALA A 211 -11.03 -1.44 11.54
CA ALA A 211 -10.64 -1.56 12.95
C ALA A 211 -9.42 -2.48 13.12
N GLY A 212 -8.50 -2.16 14.04
CA GLY A 212 -7.21 -2.86 14.14
C GLY A 212 -7.15 -4.08 15.06
N ASP A 213 -8.19 -4.37 15.83
CA ASP A 213 -8.19 -5.34 16.95
C ASP A 213 -8.59 -6.78 16.56
N ALA A 214 -8.11 -7.26 15.40
CA ALA A 214 -8.45 -8.60 14.88
C ALA A 214 -9.97 -8.89 14.91
N THR A 215 -10.75 -7.86 14.58
CA THR A 215 -12.22 -7.96 14.51
C THR A 215 -12.64 -9.06 13.52
N ALA A 216 -13.91 -9.46 13.60
CA ALA A 216 -14.48 -10.38 12.61
C ALA A 216 -14.25 -9.88 11.17
N ALA A 217 -14.39 -8.57 10.94
CA ALA A 217 -14.18 -7.97 9.63
C ALA A 217 -12.72 -8.09 9.15
N ARG A 218 -11.73 -7.78 9.98
CA ARG A 218 -10.31 -7.92 9.60
C ARG A 218 -9.90 -9.38 9.43
N THR A 219 -10.42 -10.27 10.27
CA THR A 219 -10.19 -11.72 10.13
C THR A 219 -10.75 -12.23 8.80
N ASP A 220 -11.96 -11.81 8.43
CA ASP A 220 -12.58 -12.13 7.14
C ASP A 220 -11.78 -11.56 5.95
N TYR A 221 -11.36 -10.28 6.03
CA TYR A 221 -10.52 -9.62 5.04
C TYR A 221 -9.21 -10.38 4.79
N HIS A 222 -8.43 -10.66 5.85
CA HIS A 222 -7.15 -11.35 5.69
C HIS A 222 -7.31 -12.81 5.25
N THR A 223 -8.38 -13.51 5.67
CA THR A 223 -8.66 -14.88 5.20
C THR A 223 -8.93 -14.89 3.69
N LYS A 224 -9.72 -13.93 3.21
CA LYS A 224 -10.04 -13.79 1.79
C LYS A 224 -8.86 -13.31 0.95
N LEU A 225 -8.04 -12.41 1.50
CA LEU A 225 -6.80 -11.96 0.89
C LEU A 225 -5.77 -13.08 0.78
N ASP A 226 -5.64 -13.94 1.80
CA ASP A 226 -4.73 -15.08 1.79
C ASP A 226 -5.09 -16.12 0.70
N ALA A 227 -6.39 -16.36 0.48
CA ALA A 227 -6.85 -17.19 -0.63
C ALA A 227 -6.45 -16.59 -1.99
N LEU A 228 -6.60 -15.28 -2.18
CA LEU A 228 -6.19 -14.59 -3.40
C LEU A 228 -4.66 -14.59 -3.56
N ARG A 229 -3.92 -14.40 -2.47
CA ARG A 229 -2.45 -14.50 -2.45
C ARG A 229 -1.98 -15.88 -2.88
N THR A 230 -2.60 -16.93 -2.34
CA THR A 230 -2.31 -18.33 -2.72
C THR A 230 -2.48 -18.54 -4.23
N TYR A 231 -3.56 -18.01 -4.81
CA TYR A 231 -3.73 -18.01 -6.26
C TYR A 231 -2.60 -17.25 -6.97
N ALA A 232 -2.30 -16.02 -6.57
CA ALA A 232 -1.31 -15.17 -7.21
C ALA A 232 0.10 -15.80 -7.24
N VAL A 233 0.51 -16.48 -6.16
CA VAL A 233 1.85 -17.10 -6.08
C VAL A 233 1.95 -18.45 -6.78
N THR A 234 0.84 -19.19 -6.89
CA THR A 234 0.83 -20.52 -7.53
C THR A 234 0.53 -20.45 -9.02
N ASN A 235 -0.14 -19.39 -9.47
CA ASN A 235 -0.48 -19.17 -10.86
C ASN A 235 0.70 -18.51 -11.61
N PRO A 236 1.26 -19.14 -12.65
CA PRO A 236 2.41 -18.61 -13.37
C PRO A 236 2.03 -17.45 -14.31
N ASN A 237 0.73 -17.29 -14.62
CA ASN A 237 0.28 -16.23 -15.52
C ASN A 237 0.49 -14.86 -14.89
N ARG A 238 0.72 -13.87 -15.75
CA ARG A 238 0.79 -12.45 -15.39
C ARG A 238 -0.29 -11.71 -16.16
N TYR A 239 -0.82 -10.68 -15.51
CA TYR A 239 -1.95 -9.91 -15.97
C TYR A 239 -1.57 -8.44 -16.10
N ARG A 240 -2.42 -7.66 -16.77
CA ARG A 240 -2.32 -6.20 -16.74
C ARG A 240 -3.56 -5.60 -16.11
N PHE A 241 -3.37 -4.79 -15.07
CA PHE A 241 -4.42 -4.02 -14.43
C PHE A 241 -4.55 -2.69 -15.17
N GLU A 242 -5.53 -2.61 -16.07
CA GLU A 242 -5.82 -1.39 -16.80
C GLU A 242 -6.74 -0.49 -15.96
N SER A 243 -6.20 0.64 -15.49
CA SER A 243 -6.98 1.66 -14.77
C SER A 243 -8.02 2.30 -15.68
N LEU A 244 -9.26 2.44 -15.18
CA LEU A 244 -10.38 3.05 -15.91
C LEU A 244 -10.67 4.49 -15.46
N LEU A 245 -10.02 4.98 -14.40
CA LEU A 245 -10.30 6.27 -13.73
C LEU A 245 -10.30 7.48 -14.67
N SER A 246 -9.36 7.55 -15.60
CA SER A 246 -9.19 8.71 -16.49
C SER A 246 -9.78 8.53 -17.88
N LYS A 247 -10.48 7.41 -18.13
CA LYS A 247 -11.04 7.11 -19.45
C LYS A 247 -12.42 7.75 -19.59
N SER A 248 -12.65 8.41 -20.72
CA SER A 248 -13.98 8.95 -21.04
C SER A 248 -15.00 7.82 -21.25
N ALA A 249 -16.29 8.09 -21.04
CA ALA A 249 -17.35 7.11 -21.33
C ALA A 249 -17.30 6.62 -22.79
N ALA A 250 -16.98 7.50 -23.74
CA ALA A 250 -16.81 7.12 -25.16
C ALA A 250 -15.62 6.17 -25.37
N THR A 251 -14.49 6.43 -24.68
CA THR A 251 -13.32 5.55 -24.69
C THR A 251 -13.66 4.18 -24.09
N LEU A 252 -14.32 4.15 -22.94
CA LEU A 252 -14.72 2.91 -22.28
C LEU A 252 -15.68 2.08 -23.14
N LYS A 253 -16.66 2.73 -23.79
CA LYS A 253 -17.54 2.07 -24.75
C LYS A 253 -16.75 1.46 -25.90
N THR A 254 -15.82 2.22 -26.49
CA THR A 254 -14.97 1.73 -27.59
C THR A 254 -14.15 0.51 -27.16
N LEU A 255 -13.50 0.59 -26.00
CA LEU A 255 -12.74 -0.52 -25.43
C LEU A 255 -13.59 -1.76 -25.16
N ALA A 256 -14.85 -1.59 -24.75
CA ALA A 256 -15.76 -2.70 -24.53
C ALA A 256 -16.23 -3.38 -25.83
N ILE A 257 -16.25 -2.67 -26.96
CA ILE A 257 -16.59 -3.21 -28.28
C ILE A 257 -15.36 -3.84 -28.91
N ASP A 258 -14.29 -3.06 -29.05
CA ASP A 258 -13.14 -3.38 -29.91
C ASP A 258 -11.95 -3.95 -29.13
N GLY A 259 -11.91 -3.76 -27.81
CA GLY A 259 -10.72 -4.01 -27.01
C GLY A 259 -9.64 -2.94 -27.21
N ASP A 260 -8.44 -3.21 -26.69
CA ASP A 260 -7.26 -2.36 -26.85
C ASP A 260 -6.20 -2.96 -27.80
N GLY A 261 -6.59 -3.97 -28.57
CA GLY A 261 -5.69 -4.78 -29.39
C GLY A 261 -5.07 -5.98 -28.66
N THR A 262 -5.17 -6.07 -27.33
CA THR A 262 -4.80 -7.27 -26.57
C THR A 262 -5.89 -8.33 -26.72
N ALA A 263 -5.50 -9.59 -26.96
CA ALA A 263 -6.46 -10.69 -27.09
C ALA A 263 -7.35 -10.81 -25.84
N GLY A 264 -8.67 -10.91 -26.05
CA GLY A 264 -9.65 -11.02 -24.97
C GLY A 264 -9.93 -9.71 -24.19
N SER A 265 -9.23 -8.61 -24.48
CA SER A 265 -9.40 -7.34 -23.74
C SER A 265 -10.82 -6.78 -23.79
N ALA A 266 -11.51 -6.88 -24.92
CA ALA A 266 -12.90 -6.44 -25.05
C ALA A 266 -13.82 -7.10 -24.01
N LEU A 267 -13.61 -8.38 -23.71
CA LEU A 267 -14.39 -9.10 -22.70
C LEU A 267 -14.06 -8.62 -21.28
N ALA A 268 -12.78 -8.34 -21.00
CA ALA A 268 -12.34 -7.77 -19.72
C ALA A 268 -12.98 -6.39 -19.47
N TYR A 269 -13.04 -5.53 -20.49
CA TYR A 269 -13.69 -4.22 -20.39
C TYR A 269 -15.20 -4.35 -20.20
N ARG A 270 -15.87 -5.27 -20.91
CA ARG A 270 -17.31 -5.54 -20.71
C ARG A 270 -17.59 -6.04 -19.29
N TYR A 271 -16.76 -6.94 -18.77
CA TYR A 271 -16.87 -7.39 -17.38
C TYR A 271 -16.67 -6.23 -16.40
N ALA A 272 -15.66 -5.38 -16.60
CA ALA A 272 -15.42 -4.23 -15.74
C ALA A 272 -16.59 -3.24 -15.74
N LEU A 273 -17.22 -3.00 -16.90
CA LEU A 273 -18.45 -2.21 -17.00
C LEU A 273 -19.64 -2.88 -16.28
N ARG A 274 -19.80 -4.20 -16.44
CA ARG A 274 -20.88 -4.95 -15.78
C ARG A 274 -20.76 -4.85 -14.25
N GLU A 275 -19.58 -5.11 -13.70
CA GLU A 275 -19.34 -5.08 -12.25
C GLU A 275 -19.08 -3.66 -11.70
N LEU A 276 -18.93 -2.66 -12.57
CA LEU A 276 -18.53 -1.29 -12.23
C LEU A 276 -17.19 -1.21 -11.49
N ASN A 277 -16.23 -2.03 -11.91
CA ASN A 277 -14.88 -2.04 -11.34
C ASN A 277 -14.07 -0.82 -11.81
N PRO A 278 -13.17 -0.26 -10.97
CA PRO A 278 -12.27 0.83 -11.36
C PRO A 278 -11.14 0.39 -12.30
N PHE A 279 -11.04 -0.90 -12.61
CA PHE A 279 -10.01 -1.51 -13.45
C PHE A 279 -10.60 -2.61 -14.34
N ALA A 280 -9.90 -2.91 -15.44
CA ALA A 280 -10.05 -4.14 -16.21
C ALA A 280 -8.78 -5.00 -16.05
N ILE A 281 -8.94 -6.33 -15.97
CA ILE A 281 -7.80 -7.26 -15.83
C ILE A 281 -7.58 -7.94 -17.18
N LEU A 282 -6.57 -7.50 -17.90
CA LEU A 282 -6.26 -8.04 -19.22
C LEU A 282 -5.43 -9.30 -19.10
N GLY A 283 -5.72 -10.28 -19.96
CA GLY A 283 -5.12 -11.62 -19.93
C GLY A 283 -5.79 -12.59 -18.95
N ALA A 284 -6.78 -12.15 -18.16
CA ALA A 284 -7.60 -13.04 -17.34
C ALA A 284 -8.59 -13.84 -18.19
N ASP A 285 -8.90 -15.06 -17.74
CA ASP A 285 -9.92 -15.90 -18.37
C ASP A 285 -11.31 -15.54 -17.83
N TYR A 286 -12.15 -15.00 -18.73
CA TYR A 286 -13.52 -14.61 -18.42
C TYR A 286 -14.56 -15.64 -18.87
N THR A 287 -14.15 -16.84 -19.29
CA THR A 287 -15.07 -17.89 -19.76
C THR A 287 -16.09 -18.26 -18.69
N ALA A 288 -15.66 -18.44 -17.45
CA ALA A 288 -16.56 -18.72 -16.32
C ALA A 288 -17.51 -17.54 -16.00
N HIS A 289 -17.09 -16.32 -16.36
CA HIS A 289 -17.84 -15.07 -16.13
C HIS A 289 -18.82 -14.70 -17.25
N ASN A 290 -18.79 -15.46 -18.35
CA ASN A 290 -19.62 -15.31 -19.54
C ASN A 290 -20.23 -16.65 -19.99
N ALA A 291 -20.41 -17.60 -19.08
CA ALA A 291 -20.89 -18.95 -19.43
C ALA A 291 -22.34 -18.93 -19.98
N ASP A 292 -23.11 -17.90 -19.63
CA ASP A 292 -24.48 -17.65 -20.10
C ASP A 292 -24.55 -16.65 -21.26
N GLY A 293 -23.41 -16.15 -21.75
CA GLY A 293 -23.36 -15.12 -22.80
C GLY A 293 -23.75 -13.72 -22.35
N ALA A 294 -23.88 -13.45 -21.03
CA ALA A 294 -24.32 -12.14 -20.52
C ALA A 294 -23.39 -10.96 -20.84
N LEU A 295 -22.17 -11.22 -21.33
CA LEU A 295 -21.23 -10.21 -21.82
C LEU A 295 -21.16 -10.14 -23.35
N ASP A 296 -21.92 -10.96 -24.07
CA ASP A 296 -21.91 -10.95 -25.53
C ASP A 296 -22.58 -9.69 -26.06
N LEU A 297 -21.96 -9.10 -27.10
CA LEU A 297 -22.52 -7.93 -27.77
C LEU A 297 -23.81 -8.33 -28.46
N TYR A 298 -24.84 -7.49 -28.29
CA TYR A 298 -26.08 -7.66 -29.01
C TYR A 298 -25.88 -7.46 -30.51
N ASP A 299 -26.29 -8.44 -31.30
CA ASP A 299 -26.29 -8.41 -32.76
C ASP A 299 -27.74 -8.30 -33.26
N GLU A 300 -28.09 -7.16 -33.85
CA GLU A 300 -29.44 -6.86 -34.35
C GLU A 300 -29.88 -7.79 -35.49
N ALA A 301 -28.95 -8.31 -36.29
CA ALA A 301 -29.27 -9.16 -37.44
C ALA A 301 -29.67 -10.57 -37.01
N THR A 302 -29.07 -11.08 -35.93
CA THR A 302 -29.34 -12.41 -35.39
C THR A 302 -30.29 -12.40 -34.19
N GLY A 303 -30.45 -11.26 -33.53
CA GLY A 303 -31.19 -11.13 -32.28
C GLY A 303 -30.53 -11.83 -31.10
N THR A 304 -29.22 -12.08 -31.17
CA THR A 304 -28.44 -12.77 -30.13
C THR A 304 -27.50 -11.82 -29.39
N GLY A 305 -27.04 -12.21 -28.20
CA GLY A 305 -26.25 -11.36 -27.30
C GLY A 305 -27.12 -10.47 -26.41
N GLU A 306 -26.51 -9.84 -25.40
CA GLU A 306 -27.24 -9.11 -24.35
C GLU A 306 -26.83 -7.63 -24.29
N LEU A 307 -25.58 -7.31 -24.60
CA LEU A 307 -25.03 -5.97 -24.41
C LEU A 307 -25.22 -5.10 -25.65
N SER A 308 -26.27 -4.29 -25.66
CA SER A 308 -26.53 -3.32 -26.74
C SER A 308 -25.57 -2.13 -26.71
N ALA A 309 -25.45 -1.44 -27.85
CA ALA A 309 -24.64 -0.21 -27.94
C ALA A 309 -25.12 0.91 -27.01
N LEU A 310 -26.41 0.93 -26.65
CA LEU A 310 -26.98 1.86 -25.68
C LEU A 310 -26.61 1.44 -24.25
N TRP A 311 -26.75 0.16 -23.92
CA TRP A 311 -26.31 -0.37 -22.63
C TRP A 311 -24.85 -0.06 -22.35
N LEU A 312 -23.96 -0.25 -23.34
CA LEU A 312 -22.54 0.07 -23.21
C LEU A 312 -22.29 1.56 -22.98
N ALA A 313 -23.05 2.43 -23.65
CA ALA A 313 -22.93 3.88 -23.47
C ALA A 313 -23.35 4.30 -22.06
N ASP A 314 -24.50 3.81 -21.60
CA ASP A 314 -25.05 4.14 -20.29
C ASP A 314 -24.20 3.57 -19.16
N ARG A 315 -23.73 2.32 -19.30
CA ARG A 315 -22.89 1.67 -18.30
C ARG A 315 -21.50 2.31 -18.21
N ALA A 316 -20.91 2.71 -19.34
CA ALA A 316 -19.68 3.47 -19.37
C ALA A 316 -19.86 4.84 -18.69
N ALA A 317 -20.95 5.56 -18.99
CA ALA A 317 -21.26 6.82 -18.33
C ALA A 317 -21.43 6.63 -16.81
N LEU A 318 -22.20 5.63 -16.39
CA LEU A 318 -22.40 5.30 -14.97
C LEU A 318 -21.08 5.01 -14.27
N LEU A 319 -20.19 4.22 -14.88
CA LEU A 319 -18.87 3.96 -14.31
C LEU A 319 -18.09 5.26 -14.14
N THR A 320 -18.03 6.14 -15.15
CA THR A 320 -17.31 7.43 -15.02
C THR A 320 -17.85 8.30 -13.87
N TRP A 321 -19.18 8.33 -13.67
CA TRP A 321 -19.79 9.04 -12.54
C TRP A 321 -19.48 8.39 -11.19
N ARG A 322 -19.52 7.06 -11.12
CA ARG A 322 -19.19 6.31 -9.90
C ARG A 322 -17.73 6.52 -9.52
N LEU A 323 -16.80 6.44 -10.46
CA LEU A 323 -15.38 6.64 -10.20
C LEU A 323 -15.12 8.06 -9.68
N ARG A 324 -15.75 9.06 -10.29
CA ARG A 324 -15.68 10.44 -9.80
C ARG A 324 -16.25 10.59 -8.38
N ALA A 325 -17.42 10.02 -8.12
CA ALA A 325 -18.03 10.07 -6.79
C ALA A 325 -17.15 9.40 -5.72
N ASN A 326 -16.53 8.27 -6.07
CA ASN A 326 -15.59 7.56 -5.20
C ASN A 326 -14.34 8.40 -4.93
N THR A 327 -13.69 8.97 -5.96
CA THR A 327 -12.44 9.72 -5.77
C THR A 327 -12.62 11.11 -5.17
N ASP A 328 -13.80 11.72 -5.35
CA ASP A 328 -14.11 13.03 -4.77
C ASP A 328 -14.73 12.89 -3.35
N ASP A 329 -14.90 11.65 -2.84
CA ASP A 329 -15.65 11.31 -1.62
C ASP A 329 -17.05 11.96 -1.58
N ILE A 330 -17.68 12.13 -2.75
CA ILE A 330 -19.01 12.70 -2.88
C ILE A 330 -20.02 11.58 -2.66
N ALA A 331 -20.65 11.57 -1.47
CA ALA A 331 -21.81 10.73 -1.23
C ALA A 331 -22.89 11.04 -2.29
N PRO A 332 -23.45 10.02 -2.99
CA PRO A 332 -24.45 10.25 -4.01
C PRO A 332 -25.67 10.97 -3.42
N VAL A 333 -26.04 12.10 -4.02
CA VAL A 333 -27.25 12.84 -3.67
C VAL A 333 -28.46 11.98 -4.07
N GLY A 334 -29.07 11.27 -3.11
CA GLY A 334 -30.39 10.67 -3.30
C GLY A 334 -30.52 9.14 -3.40
N GLY A 335 -29.60 8.35 -2.83
CA GLY A 335 -29.86 6.92 -2.56
C GLY A 335 -28.77 5.96 -3.06
N THR A 336 -28.70 4.79 -2.41
CA THR A 336 -27.77 3.69 -2.71
C THR A 336 -27.86 3.26 -4.17
N ILE A 337 -26.78 3.48 -4.93
CA ILE A 337 -26.55 2.80 -6.20
C ILE A 337 -26.06 1.39 -5.83
N ARG A 338 -26.97 0.41 -5.88
CA ARG A 338 -26.64 -1.01 -5.81
C ARG A 338 -26.23 -1.51 -7.19
#